data_AF-A0A953MG42-F1
#
_entry.id   AF-A0A953MG42-F1
#
_cell.length_a   1.000
_cell.length_b   1.000
_cell.length_c   1.000
_cell.angle_alpha   90.00
_cell.angle_beta   90.00
_cell.angle_gamma   90.00
#
_symmetry.space_group_name_H-M   'P 1'
#
loop_
_entity.id
_entity.type
_entity.pdbx_description
1 polymer ?
#
loop_
_entity_poly.entity_id
_entity_poly.type
_entity_poly.pdbx_seq_one_letter_code
_entity_poly.pdbx_strand_id
1 'polypeptide(L)'
;MIFNSWSFLFLFLPAVFVLYWFVFNKSLKAQNILLLFSSYVFYGLWNWYFLSLIVLSSAIDYWAARNIYLTEIDGRRKIFLYISIFTNLSILGVFKYFNFFAENLAELFLMLGIVLDLPTLNVILPVGISFYTFQSLGYTIDVYKRKIAATDKIIEFFCFVSFFPQLVAGPIERAKHLLPQFFSARGFKYEYAKEGIKLILWGLVMK
;
A
#
# COMPACT_ATOMS: atom_id res chain seq x y z
N MET A 1 5.40 13.38 -0.19
CA MET A 1 5.74 14.13 1.03
C MET A 1 6.31 13.19 2.07
N ILE A 2 7.21 13.67 2.93
CA ILE A 2 7.78 12.87 4.02
C ILE A 2 6.84 12.91 5.23
N PHE A 3 6.58 11.78 5.89
CA PHE A 3 5.63 11.67 6.99
C PHE A 3 6.01 12.47 8.24
N ASN A 4 7.30 12.55 8.58
CA ASN A 4 7.77 13.34 9.73
C ASN A 4 8.02 14.82 9.39
N SER A 5 7.49 15.33 8.27
CA SER A 5 7.73 16.72 7.86
C SER A 5 6.72 17.69 8.49
N TRP A 6 7.15 18.93 8.72
CA TRP A 6 6.25 20.00 9.19
C TRP A 6 5.09 20.27 8.24
N SER A 7 5.31 20.13 6.92
CA SER A 7 4.24 20.24 5.92
C SER A 7 3.20 19.13 6.05
N PHE A 8 3.62 17.89 6.38
CA PHE A 8 2.67 16.83 6.70
C PHE A 8 1.86 17.16 7.96
N LEU A 9 2.53 17.52 9.05
CA LEU A 9 1.92 17.69 10.36
C LEU A 9 0.97 18.90 10.43
N PHE A 10 1.37 20.05 9.88
CA PHE A 10 0.63 21.30 10.05
C PHE A 10 -0.27 21.69 8.88
N LEU A 11 -0.02 21.15 7.67
CA LEU A 11 -0.83 21.48 6.49
C LEU A 11 -1.66 20.29 6.04
N PHE A 12 -1.01 19.20 5.65
CA PHE A 12 -1.69 18.08 5.01
C PHE A 12 -2.64 17.34 5.96
N LEU A 13 -2.17 16.90 7.12
CA LEU A 13 -2.98 16.11 8.04
C LEU A 13 -4.20 16.90 8.58
N PRO A 14 -4.06 18.17 9.03
CA PRO A 14 -5.21 18.97 9.46
C PRO A 14 -6.18 19.25 8.31
N ALA A 15 -5.68 19.54 7.11
CA ALA A 15 -6.54 19.76 5.94
C ALA A 15 -7.37 18.51 5.60
N VAL A 16 -6.74 17.33 5.53
CA VAL A 16 -7.44 16.06 5.27
C VAL A 16 -8.45 15.79 6.38
N PHE A 17 -8.08 16.00 7.65
CA PHE A 17 -8.98 15.80 8.79
C PHE A 17 -10.21 16.71 8.73
N VAL A 18 -10.02 18.00 8.45
CA VAL A 18 -11.12 18.97 8.36
C VAL A 18 -12.04 18.63 7.19
N LEU A 19 -11.48 18.37 6.01
CA LEU A 19 -12.27 17.96 4.85
C LEU A 19 -13.06 16.68 5.13
N TYR A 20 -12.43 15.69 5.75
CA TYR A 20 -13.01 14.38 6.03
C TYR A 20 -14.23 14.46 6.98
N TRP A 21 -14.12 15.24 8.06
CA TRP A 21 -15.15 15.31 9.10
C TRP A 21 -16.17 16.44 8.93
N PHE A 22 -15.83 17.54 8.26
CA PHE A 22 -16.73 18.70 8.15
C PHE A 22 -17.32 18.88 6.75
N VAL A 23 -16.59 18.49 5.69
CA VAL A 23 -17.04 18.71 4.30
C VAL A 23 -17.67 17.44 3.72
N PHE A 24 -17.00 16.29 3.86
CA PHE A 24 -17.41 15.05 3.20
C PHE A 24 -18.17 14.08 4.10
N ASN A 25 -18.57 14.48 5.30
CA ASN A 25 -19.21 13.63 6.31
C ASN A 25 -20.57 13.03 5.91
N LYS A 26 -21.24 13.61 4.89
CA LYS A 26 -22.58 13.18 4.46
C LYS A 26 -22.56 11.94 3.57
N SER A 27 -21.42 11.59 2.98
CA SER A 27 -21.33 10.48 2.02
C SER A 27 -20.08 9.63 2.24
N LEU A 28 -20.30 8.35 2.51
CA LEU A 28 -19.23 7.36 2.67
C LEU A 28 -18.33 7.29 1.42
N LYS A 29 -18.94 7.35 0.24
CA LYS A 29 -18.23 7.33 -1.04
C LYS A 29 -17.33 8.55 -1.18
N ALA A 30 -17.82 9.73 -0.81
CA ALA A 30 -17.03 10.96 -0.86
C ALA A 30 -15.87 10.94 0.14
N GLN A 31 -16.07 10.37 1.34
CA GLN A 31 -15.00 10.11 2.30
C GLN A 31 -13.93 9.17 1.72
N ASN A 32 -14.32 8.05 1.10
CA ASN A 32 -13.37 7.12 0.47
C ASN A 32 -12.60 7.78 -0.67
N ILE A 33 -13.27 8.55 -1.53
CA ILE A 33 -12.61 9.30 -2.61
C ILE A 33 -11.60 10.30 -2.03
N LEU A 34 -11.97 11.04 -0.97
CA LEU A 34 -11.04 11.96 -0.31
C LEU A 34 -9.83 11.22 0.25
N LEU A 35 -10.03 10.08 0.93
CA LEU A 35 -8.92 9.30 1.49
C LEU A 35 -8.00 8.76 0.40
N LEU A 36 -8.55 8.25 -0.69
CA LEU A 36 -7.79 7.78 -1.85
C LEU A 36 -6.99 8.91 -2.48
N PHE A 37 -7.65 10.04 -2.76
CA PHE A 37 -7.02 11.21 -3.35
C PHE A 37 -5.92 11.76 -2.45
N SER A 38 -6.19 11.92 -1.15
CA SER A 38 -5.21 12.38 -0.17
C SER A 38 -4.01 11.44 -0.12
N SER A 39 -4.25 10.13 -0.15
CA SER A 39 -3.18 9.13 -0.18
C SER A 39 -2.33 9.26 -1.44
N TYR A 40 -2.95 9.41 -2.60
CA TYR A 40 -2.23 9.59 -3.86
C TYR A 40 -1.44 10.89 -3.91
N VAL A 41 -2.00 11.99 -3.38
CA VAL A 41 -1.27 13.25 -3.22
C VAL A 41 -0.06 13.06 -2.30
N PHE A 42 -0.23 12.34 -1.19
CA PHE A 42 0.87 12.05 -0.26
C PHE A 42 2.05 11.34 -0.96
N TYR A 43 1.78 10.29 -1.73
CA TYR A 43 2.82 9.56 -2.48
C TYR A 43 3.32 10.32 -3.71
N GLY A 44 2.42 10.95 -4.47
CA GLY A 44 2.75 11.69 -5.69
C GLY A 44 3.67 12.89 -5.40
N LEU A 45 3.44 13.59 -4.27
CA LEU A 45 4.34 14.63 -3.78
C LEU A 45 5.68 14.10 -3.29
N TRP A 46 5.82 12.79 -3.08
CA TRP A 46 7.12 12.20 -2.77
C TRP A 46 7.85 11.85 -4.07
N ASN A 47 7.21 11.05 -4.91
CA ASN A 47 7.65 10.77 -6.27
C ASN A 47 6.52 10.07 -7.05
N TRP A 48 6.13 10.67 -8.17
CA TRP A 48 5.03 10.22 -9.01
C TRP A 48 5.28 8.88 -9.72
N TYR A 49 6.53 8.49 -9.99
CA TYR A 49 6.86 7.16 -10.54
C TYR A 49 6.49 6.03 -9.57
N PHE A 50 6.60 6.28 -8.26
CA PHE A 50 6.26 5.26 -7.28
C PHE A 50 4.77 5.22 -6.97
N LEU A 51 4.07 6.36 -7.12
CA LEU A 51 2.61 6.35 -7.16
C LEU A 51 2.08 5.46 -8.30
N SER A 52 2.66 5.55 -9.51
CA SER A 52 2.20 4.71 -10.62
C SER A 52 2.40 3.22 -10.34
N LEU A 53 3.49 2.83 -9.65
CA LEU A 53 3.67 1.44 -9.20
C LEU A 53 2.58 0.98 -8.24
N ILE A 54 2.23 1.80 -7.24
CA ILE A 54 1.15 1.48 -6.28
C ILE A 54 -0.17 1.29 -7.04
N VAL A 55 -0.50 2.21 -7.94
CA VAL A 55 -1.74 2.16 -8.72
C VAL A 55 -1.77 0.92 -9.62
N LEU A 56 -0.69 0.64 -10.34
CA LEU A 56 -0.61 -0.51 -11.24
C LEU A 56 -0.67 -1.85 -10.50
N SER A 57 0.11 -2.00 -9.43
CA SER A 57 0.08 -3.19 -8.57
C SER A 57 -1.31 -3.41 -7.98
N SER A 58 -1.94 -2.36 -7.44
CA SER A 58 -3.30 -2.42 -6.93
C SER A 58 -4.32 -2.78 -8.01
N ALA A 59 -4.20 -2.21 -9.22
CA ALA A 59 -5.10 -2.51 -10.33
C ALA A 59 -5.03 -3.99 -10.74
N ILE A 60 -3.80 -4.51 -10.86
CA ILE A 60 -3.55 -5.91 -11.23
C ILE A 60 -4.12 -6.85 -10.16
N ASP A 61 -3.89 -6.55 -8.87
CA ASP A 61 -4.37 -7.40 -7.78
C ASP A 61 -5.89 -7.32 -7.60
N TYR A 62 -6.50 -6.14 -7.79
CA TYR A 62 -7.95 -5.99 -7.81
C TYR A 62 -8.57 -6.86 -8.92
N TRP A 63 -8.02 -6.76 -10.13
CA TRP A 63 -8.46 -7.56 -11.27
C TRP A 63 -8.24 -9.06 -11.02
N ALA A 64 -7.06 -9.46 -10.55
CA ALA A 64 -6.74 -10.86 -10.28
C ALA A 64 -7.67 -11.45 -9.21
N ALA A 65 -7.82 -10.79 -8.07
CA ALA A 65 -8.69 -11.23 -6.99
C ALA A 65 -10.15 -11.36 -7.43
N ARG A 66 -10.66 -10.40 -8.22
CA ARG A 66 -12.02 -10.47 -8.75
C ARG A 66 -12.22 -11.67 -9.68
N ASN A 67 -11.26 -11.94 -10.57
CA ASN A 67 -11.32 -13.09 -11.45
C ASN A 67 -11.16 -14.44 -10.70
N ILE A 68 -10.34 -14.48 -9.65
CA ILE A 68 -10.23 -15.64 -8.75
C ILE A 68 -11.55 -15.95 -8.07
N TYR A 69 -12.27 -14.92 -7.66
CA TYR A 69 -13.56 -15.06 -6.97
C TYR A 69 -14.69 -15.48 -7.91
N LEU A 70 -14.75 -14.93 -9.13
CA LEU A 70 -15.79 -15.24 -10.11
C LEU A 70 -15.58 -16.58 -10.83
N THR A 71 -14.35 -17.11 -10.83
CA THR A 71 -14.03 -18.36 -11.54
C THR A 71 -14.12 -19.55 -10.61
N GLU A 72 -14.85 -20.60 -11.00
CA GLU A 72 -14.91 -21.86 -10.25
C GLU A 72 -13.83 -22.87 -10.67
N ILE A 73 -13.28 -22.70 -11.89
CA ILE A 73 -12.24 -23.59 -12.44
C ILE A 73 -10.90 -23.34 -11.74
N ASP A 74 -10.44 -24.30 -10.94
CA ASP A 74 -9.23 -24.18 -10.12
C ASP A 74 -7.96 -23.85 -10.92
N GLY A 75 -7.81 -24.40 -12.14
CA GLY A 75 -6.67 -24.08 -13.01
C GLY A 75 -6.59 -22.58 -13.35
N ARG A 76 -7.72 -21.96 -13.69
CA ARG A 76 -7.78 -20.52 -14.02
C ARG A 76 -7.56 -19.66 -12.79
N ARG A 77 -8.10 -20.07 -11.63
CA ARG A 77 -7.87 -19.37 -10.34
C ARG A 77 -6.39 -19.32 -9.99
N LYS A 78 -5.64 -20.40 -10.23
CA LYS A 78 -4.19 -20.44 -10.04
C LYS A 78 -3.45 -19.48 -10.96
N ILE A 79 -3.86 -19.35 -12.22
CA ILE A 79 -3.24 -18.41 -13.17
C ILE A 79 -3.35 -16.98 -12.65
N PHE A 80 -4.55 -16.53 -12.24
CA PHE A 80 -4.74 -15.19 -11.68
C PHE A 80 -3.95 -14.98 -10.38
N LEU A 81 -3.87 -16.00 -9.53
CA LEU A 81 -3.04 -15.95 -8.33
C LEU A 81 -1.56 -15.78 -8.69
N TYR A 82 -1.05 -16.54 -9.66
CA TYR A 82 0.34 -16.43 -10.09
C TYR A 82 0.64 -15.09 -10.75
N ILE A 83 -0.31 -14.49 -11.49
CA ILE A 83 -0.16 -13.12 -12.02
C ILE A 83 0.05 -12.13 -10.87
N SER A 84 -0.78 -12.21 -9.82
CA SER A 84 -0.67 -11.35 -8.63
C SER A 84 0.65 -11.57 -7.88
N ILE A 85 1.02 -12.84 -7.62
CA ILE A 85 2.27 -13.20 -6.94
C ILE A 85 3.47 -12.70 -7.74
N PHE A 86 3.53 -13.00 -9.03
CA PHE A 86 4.65 -12.65 -9.88
C PHE A 86 4.80 -11.13 -9.97
N THR A 87 3.72 -10.40 -10.23
CA THR A 87 3.75 -8.93 -10.30
C THR A 87 4.30 -8.31 -9.01
N ASN A 88 3.78 -8.73 -7.86
CA ASN A 88 4.18 -8.20 -6.56
C ASN A 88 5.63 -8.55 -6.20
N LEU A 89 6.04 -9.81 -6.40
CA LEU A 89 7.41 -10.24 -6.12
C LEU A 89 8.41 -9.68 -7.11
N SER A 90 8.04 -9.45 -8.37
CA SER A 90 8.89 -8.76 -9.35
C SER A 90 9.13 -7.31 -8.95
N ILE A 91 8.08 -6.58 -8.55
CA ILE A 91 8.23 -5.21 -8.03
C ILE A 91 9.16 -5.20 -6.81
N LEU A 92 8.94 -6.11 -5.85
CA LEU A 92 9.79 -6.19 -4.67
C LEU A 92 11.23 -6.60 -5.01
N GLY A 93 11.41 -7.58 -5.88
CA GLY A 93 12.71 -8.06 -6.33
C GLY A 93 13.53 -6.97 -7.01
N VAL A 94 12.93 -6.28 -7.99
CA VAL A 94 13.59 -5.21 -8.75
C VAL A 94 13.94 -4.02 -7.86
N PHE A 95 12.99 -3.50 -7.09
CA PHE A 95 13.26 -2.27 -6.34
C PHE A 95 13.99 -2.50 -5.03
N LYS A 96 13.73 -3.60 -4.31
CA LYS A 96 14.28 -3.83 -2.97
C LYS A 96 15.52 -4.69 -2.93
N TYR A 97 15.59 -5.72 -3.78
CA TYR A 97 16.60 -6.76 -3.65
C TYR A 97 17.57 -6.85 -4.83
N PHE A 98 17.34 -6.12 -5.93
CA PHE A 98 18.16 -6.24 -7.13
C PHE A 98 19.63 -5.91 -6.87
N ASN A 99 19.94 -4.76 -6.26
CA ASN A 99 21.32 -4.39 -5.94
C ASN A 99 21.97 -5.39 -4.99
N PHE A 100 21.23 -5.81 -3.96
CA PHE A 100 21.71 -6.84 -3.03
C PHE A 100 22.10 -8.13 -3.78
N PHE A 101 21.24 -8.63 -4.67
CA PHE A 101 21.56 -9.83 -5.47
C PHE A 101 22.70 -9.59 -6.47
N ALA A 102 22.76 -8.43 -7.12
CA ALA A 102 23.81 -8.09 -8.06
C ALA A 102 25.18 -8.03 -7.37
N GLU A 103 25.26 -7.35 -6.23
CA GLU A 103 26.48 -7.23 -5.42
C GLU A 103 26.96 -8.60 -4.92
N ASN A 104 26.06 -9.40 -4.33
CA ASN A 104 26.42 -10.74 -3.83
C ASN A 104 26.84 -11.70 -4.96
N LEU A 105 26.23 -11.58 -6.13
CA LEU A 105 26.61 -12.39 -7.30
C LEU A 105 27.99 -11.98 -7.82
N ALA A 106 28.26 -10.67 -7.92
CA ALA A 106 29.58 -10.16 -8.30
C ALA A 106 30.67 -10.64 -7.32
N GLU A 107 30.40 -10.59 -6.01
CA GLU A 107 31.32 -11.08 -4.97
C GLU A 107 31.59 -12.60 -5.09
N LEU A 108 30.55 -13.40 -5.32
CA LEU A 108 30.70 -14.85 -5.49
C LEU A 108 31.57 -15.20 -6.70
N PHE A 109 31.38 -14.50 -7.82
CA PHE A 109 32.20 -14.72 -9.01
C PHE A 109 33.62 -14.20 -8.85
N LEU A 110 33.80 -13.11 -8.09
CA LEU A 110 35.12 -12.61 -7.73
C LEU A 110 35.92 -13.65 -6.93
N MET A 111 35.27 -14.39 -6.02
CA MET A 111 35.91 -15.53 -5.31
C MET A 111 36.35 -16.65 -6.25
N LEU A 112 35.71 -16.78 -7.42
CA LEU A 112 36.08 -17.71 -8.49
C LEU A 112 37.10 -17.11 -9.47
N GLY A 113 37.60 -15.90 -9.21
CA GLY A 113 38.55 -15.18 -10.06
C GLY A 113 37.92 -14.50 -11.29
N ILE A 114 36.59 -14.43 -11.37
CA ILE A 114 35.85 -13.82 -12.48
C ILE A 114 35.35 -12.45 -12.05
N VAL A 115 35.79 -11.39 -12.73
CA VAL A 115 35.27 -10.03 -12.49
C VAL A 115 33.99 -9.84 -13.31
N LEU A 116 32.86 -9.77 -12.61
CA LEU A 116 31.57 -9.40 -13.20
C LEU A 116 31.24 -7.95 -12.85
N ASP A 117 31.08 -7.11 -13.87
CA ASP A 117 30.52 -5.77 -13.73
C ASP A 117 29.00 -5.84 -13.94
N LEU A 118 28.27 -6.11 -12.87
CA LEU A 118 26.82 -6.18 -12.90
C LEU A 118 26.22 -4.79 -12.73
N PRO A 119 25.23 -4.40 -13.56
CA PRO A 119 24.58 -3.10 -13.42
C PRO A 119 23.84 -3.04 -12.08
N THR A 120 23.99 -1.93 -11.35
CA THR A 120 23.22 -1.62 -10.15
C THR A 120 22.14 -0.58 -10.45
N LEU A 121 20.99 -0.70 -9.80
CA LEU A 121 19.92 0.27 -9.87
C LEU A 121 20.17 1.39 -8.86
N ASN A 122 20.55 2.58 -9.33
CA ASN A 122 20.62 3.79 -8.51
C ASN A 122 19.23 4.41 -8.30
N VAL A 123 18.28 3.62 -7.79
CA VAL A 123 16.89 4.03 -7.59
C VAL A 123 16.60 4.16 -6.09
N ILE A 124 16.05 5.31 -5.69
CA ILE A 124 15.59 5.53 -4.32
C ILE A 124 14.45 4.55 -4.01
N LEU A 125 14.56 3.78 -2.93
CA LEU A 125 13.55 2.80 -2.55
C LEU A 125 12.17 3.43 -2.35
N PRO A 126 11.10 2.88 -2.96
CA PRO A 126 9.76 3.41 -2.77
C PRO A 126 9.33 3.29 -1.31
N VAL A 127 8.89 4.41 -0.72
CA VAL A 127 8.36 4.41 0.65
C VAL A 127 7.16 3.46 0.71
N GLY A 128 7.23 2.50 1.62
CA GLY A 128 6.12 1.59 1.85
C GLY A 128 6.02 0.40 0.89
N ILE A 129 7.00 0.16 0.00
CA ILE A 129 6.94 -0.93 -1.00
C ILE A 129 6.57 -2.28 -0.41
N SER A 130 7.23 -2.68 0.67
CA SER A 130 6.92 -3.96 1.31
C SER A 130 5.49 -4.01 1.86
N PHE A 131 4.99 -2.90 2.43
CA PHE A 131 3.67 -2.88 3.05
C PHE A 131 2.56 -3.05 2.01
N TYR A 132 2.50 -2.22 0.97
CA TYR A 132 1.43 -2.36 -0.04
C TYR A 132 1.56 -3.68 -0.80
N THR A 133 2.78 -4.13 -1.11
CA THR A 133 3.00 -5.41 -1.80
C THR A 133 2.48 -6.57 -0.97
N PHE A 134 2.85 -6.69 0.30
CA PHE A 134 2.39 -7.81 1.14
C PHE A 134 0.91 -7.71 1.50
N GLN A 135 0.38 -6.51 1.65
CA GLN A 135 -1.02 -6.28 1.92
C GLN A 135 -1.91 -6.68 0.73
N SER A 136 -1.53 -6.27 -0.48
CA SER A 136 -2.25 -6.62 -1.71
C SER A 136 -2.11 -8.11 -2.04
N LEU A 137 -0.91 -8.67 -1.91
CA LEU A 137 -0.65 -10.11 -2.06
C LEU A 137 -1.46 -10.94 -1.04
N GLY A 138 -1.48 -10.51 0.22
CA GLY A 138 -2.22 -11.16 1.28
C GLY A 138 -3.72 -11.21 1.01
N TYR A 139 -4.28 -10.13 0.45
CA TYR A 139 -5.66 -10.10 0.00
C TYR A 139 -5.94 -11.11 -1.11
N THR A 140 -5.15 -11.12 -2.20
CA THR A 140 -5.35 -12.05 -3.32
C THR A 140 -5.23 -13.51 -2.89
N ILE A 141 -4.28 -13.82 -2.00
CA ILE A 141 -4.13 -15.16 -1.42
C ILE A 141 -5.34 -15.54 -0.56
N ASP A 142 -5.84 -14.63 0.28
CA ASP A 142 -7.00 -14.92 1.12
C ASP A 142 -8.27 -15.13 0.29
N VAL A 143 -8.45 -14.38 -0.81
CA VAL A 143 -9.53 -14.59 -1.79
C VAL A 143 -9.39 -15.96 -2.48
N TYR A 144 -8.17 -16.32 -2.92
CA TYR A 144 -7.90 -17.63 -3.50
C TYR A 144 -8.20 -18.78 -2.52
N LYS A 145 -7.86 -18.61 -1.24
CA LYS A 145 -8.16 -19.57 -0.19
C LYS A 145 -9.62 -19.53 0.30
N ARG A 146 -10.48 -18.73 -0.34
CA ARG A 146 -11.89 -18.52 0.03
C ARG A 146 -12.08 -18.10 1.50
N LYS A 147 -11.10 -17.41 2.08
CA LYS A 147 -11.17 -16.88 3.46
C LYS A 147 -11.95 -15.56 3.53
N ILE A 148 -11.92 -14.80 2.44
CA ILE A 148 -12.66 -13.55 2.25
C ILE A 148 -13.22 -13.52 0.82
N ALA A 149 -14.33 -12.82 0.62
CA ALA A 149 -14.85 -12.55 -0.72
C ALA A 149 -14.04 -11.42 -1.38
N ALA A 150 -13.92 -11.45 -2.71
CA ALA A 150 -13.35 -10.31 -3.42
C ALA A 150 -14.31 -9.11 -3.37
N THR A 151 -13.79 -7.91 -3.13
CA THR A 151 -14.59 -6.69 -3.22
C THR A 151 -14.89 -6.31 -4.67
N ASP A 152 -16.11 -5.84 -4.91
CA ASP A 152 -16.57 -5.25 -6.17
C ASP A 152 -16.35 -3.73 -6.22
N LYS A 153 -15.94 -3.11 -5.10
CA LYS A 153 -15.76 -1.67 -4.98
C LYS A 153 -14.29 -1.29 -5.10
N ILE A 154 -13.94 -0.79 -6.28
CA ILE A 154 -12.57 -0.42 -6.61
C ILE A 154 -12.01 0.67 -5.70
N ILE A 155 -12.80 1.69 -5.33
CA ILE A 155 -12.29 2.81 -4.53
C ILE A 155 -11.85 2.33 -3.14
N GLU A 156 -12.64 1.47 -2.51
CA GLU A 156 -12.41 0.87 -1.21
C GLU A 156 -11.19 -0.05 -1.23
N PHE A 157 -11.02 -0.85 -2.29
CA PHE A 157 -9.83 -1.65 -2.48
C PHE A 157 -8.57 -0.80 -2.59
N PHE A 158 -8.60 0.24 -3.42
CA PHE A 158 -7.45 1.12 -3.59
C PHE A 158 -7.19 1.96 -2.33
N CYS A 159 -8.22 2.37 -1.59
CA CYS A 159 -8.06 2.97 -0.25
C CYS A 159 -7.34 2.00 0.68
N PHE A 160 -7.77 0.73 0.71
CA PHE A 160 -7.11 -0.30 1.51
C PHE A 160 -5.63 -0.39 1.18
N VAL A 161 -5.25 -0.56 -0.10
CA VAL A 161 -3.85 -0.73 -0.47
C VAL A 161 -3.02 0.53 -0.24
N SER A 162 -3.59 1.72 -0.48
CA SER A 162 -2.84 2.98 -0.50
C SER A 162 -3.01 3.85 0.75
N PHE A 163 -3.64 3.39 1.83
CA PHE A 163 -3.95 4.26 2.96
C PHE A 163 -2.69 4.88 3.61
N PHE A 164 -2.51 6.20 3.41
CA PHE A 164 -1.25 6.89 3.79
C PHE A 164 -0.82 6.79 5.26
N PRO A 165 -1.73 6.79 6.26
CA PRO A 165 -1.31 6.68 7.66
C PRO A 165 -0.63 5.35 7.96
N GLN A 166 -1.05 4.28 7.29
CA GLN A 166 -0.59 2.93 7.60
C GLN A 166 0.71 2.60 6.86
N LEU A 167 0.79 2.96 5.58
CA LEU A 167 1.86 2.54 4.67
C LEU A 167 3.27 3.03 5.05
N VAL A 168 3.36 4.02 5.95
CA VAL A 168 4.64 4.60 6.36
C VAL A 168 5.15 4.06 7.71
N ALA A 169 4.26 3.61 8.60
CA ALA A 169 4.65 3.30 9.98
C ALA A 169 3.78 2.24 10.70
N GLY A 170 2.81 1.61 10.02
CA GLY A 170 1.96 0.58 10.61
C GLY A 170 2.50 -0.84 10.41
N PRO A 171 2.03 -1.84 11.17
CA PRO A 171 2.22 -3.24 10.81
C PRO A 171 1.58 -3.55 9.45
N ILE A 172 1.95 -4.68 8.84
CA ILE A 172 1.32 -5.14 7.61
C ILE A 172 -0.13 -5.53 7.93
N GLU A 173 -1.09 -4.67 7.55
CA GLU A 173 -2.51 -4.91 7.82
C GLU A 173 -3.09 -6.01 6.95
N ARG A 174 -4.07 -6.72 7.52
CA ARG A 174 -4.82 -7.76 6.79
C ARG A 174 -6.12 -7.19 6.26
N ALA A 175 -6.46 -7.58 5.04
CA ALA A 175 -7.71 -7.17 4.40
C ALA A 175 -8.95 -7.45 5.27
N LYS A 176 -8.98 -8.59 5.98
CA LYS A 176 -10.08 -8.95 6.86
C LYS A 176 -10.37 -7.91 7.96
N HIS A 177 -9.38 -7.12 8.39
CA HIS A 177 -9.53 -6.13 9.44
C HIS A 177 -9.74 -4.71 8.89
N LEU A 178 -8.94 -4.29 7.91
CA LEU A 178 -8.97 -2.91 7.43
C LEU A 178 -10.02 -2.68 6.33
N LEU A 179 -10.15 -3.61 5.37
CA LEU A 179 -11.02 -3.42 4.20
C LEU A 179 -12.50 -3.19 4.60
N PRO A 180 -13.12 -3.94 5.54
CA PRO A 180 -14.50 -3.70 5.97
C PRO A 180 -14.78 -2.30 6.52
N GLN A 181 -13.77 -1.60 7.04
CA GLN A 181 -13.92 -0.26 7.61
C GLN A 181 -14.25 0.79 6.54
N PHE A 182 -13.87 0.55 5.28
CA PHE A 182 -14.23 1.44 4.17
C PHE A 182 -15.69 1.27 3.71
N PHE A 183 -16.37 0.20 4.12
CA PHE A 183 -17.79 -0.06 3.82
C PHE A 183 -18.73 0.41 4.93
N SER A 184 -18.20 0.72 6.11
CA SER A 184 -19.00 1.09 7.28
C SER A 184 -19.10 2.61 7.41
N ALA A 185 -20.30 3.11 7.75
CA ALA A 185 -20.51 4.52 8.06
C ALA A 185 -19.62 4.96 9.22
N ARG A 186 -18.94 6.09 9.06
CA ARG A 186 -17.95 6.61 10.02
C ARG A 186 -18.49 7.87 10.67
N GLY A 187 -18.68 7.80 11.99
CA GLY A 187 -19.14 8.92 12.82
C GLY A 187 -17.97 9.55 13.57
N PHE A 188 -18.00 10.88 13.71
CA PHE A 188 -17.00 11.59 14.47
C PHE A 188 -17.16 11.26 15.96
N LYS A 189 -16.07 10.83 16.61
CA LYS A 189 -16.02 10.65 18.06
C LYS A 189 -14.87 11.50 18.62
N TYR A 190 -15.22 12.41 19.51
CA TYR A 190 -14.25 13.33 20.13
C TYR A 190 -13.11 12.58 20.84
N GLU A 191 -13.41 11.47 21.51
CA GLU A 191 -12.40 10.67 22.22
C GLU A 191 -11.30 10.15 21.28
N TYR A 192 -11.65 9.66 20.09
CA TYR A 192 -10.65 9.20 19.12
C TYR A 192 -9.79 10.34 18.58
N ALA A 193 -10.36 11.54 18.41
CA ALA A 193 -9.58 12.72 18.01
C ALA A 193 -8.59 13.14 19.10
N LYS A 194 -9.04 13.14 20.36
CA LYS A 194 -8.20 13.44 21.53
C LYS A 194 -7.07 12.43 21.71
N GLU A 195 -7.36 11.14 21.59
CA GLU A 195 -6.36 10.07 21.62
C GLU A 195 -5.36 10.19 20.46
N GLY A 196 -5.84 10.46 19.25
CA GLY A 196 -4.99 10.67 18.07
C GLY A 196 -3.99 11.81 18.28
N ILE A 197 -4.44 12.96 18.79
CA ILE A 197 -3.56 14.10 19.10
C ILE A 197 -2.53 13.72 20.17
N LYS A 198 -2.94 13.02 21.24
CA LYS A 198 -2.01 12.54 22.28
C LYS A 198 -0.92 11.64 21.70
N LEU A 199 -1.29 10.69 20.84
CA LEU A 199 -0.33 9.79 20.19
C LEU A 199 0.63 10.53 19.26
N ILE A 200 0.14 11.53 18.52
CA ILE A 200 0.98 12.39 17.67
C ILE A 200 1.98 13.16 18.53
N LEU A 201 1.52 13.82 19.59
CA LEU A 201 2.40 14.58 20.50
C LEU A 201 3.43 13.69 21.18
N TRP A 202 3.02 12.50 21.65
CA TRP A 202 3.93 11.52 22.24
C TRP A 202 4.98 11.05 21.23
N GLY A 203 4.55 10.74 20.00
CA GLY A 203 5.45 10.32 18.92
C GLY A 203 6.45 11.40 18.50
N LEU A 204 6.09 12.69 18.61
CA LEU A 204 7.00 13.82 18.36
C LEU A 204 8.06 14.00 19.45
N VAL A 205 7.80 13.53 20.68
CA VAL A 205 8.78 13.57 21.78
C VAL A 205 9.72 12.37 21.72
N MET A 206 9.25 11.21 21.25
CA MET A 206 10.05 9.98 21.15
C MET A 206 11.04 9.95 19.97
N LYS A 207 10.84 10.79 18.96
CA LYS A 207 11.67 10.89 17.74
C LYS A 207 12.51 12.15 17.76
#